data_AF-A0A847HU92-F1
#
_entry.id   AF-A0A847HU92-F1
#
_cell.length_a   1.000
_cell.length_b   1.000
_cell.length_c   1.000
_cell.angle_alpha   90.00
_cell.angle_beta   90.00
_cell.angle_gamma   90.00
#
_symmetry.space_group_name_H-M   'P 1'
#
loop_
_entity.id
_entity.type
_entity.pdbx_description
1 polymer ?
#
loop_
_entity_poly.entity_id
_entity_poly.type
_entity_poly.pdbx_seq_one_letter_code
_entity_poly.pdbx_strand_id
1 'polypeptide(L)' 'MEVHEQPEAAVEWLHAPAAALGGATPLAVSRDGPGLQRALALLGRIEQGVFG' A
#
# COMPACT_ATOMS: atom_id res chain seq x y z
N MET A 1 14.54 -14.00 -6.49
CA MET A 1 14.70 -12.72 -5.77
C MET A 1 13.30 -12.30 -5.40
N GLU A 2 12.95 -12.41 -4.12
CA GLU A 2 11.71 -11.83 -3.62
C GLU A 2 11.81 -10.31 -3.78
N VAL A 3 10.79 -9.70 -4.40
CA VAL A 3 10.68 -8.24 -4.62
C VAL A 3 10.27 -7.51 -3.33
N HIS A 4 9.75 -8.28 -2.37
CA HIS A 4 9.39 -7.82 -1.04
C HIS A 4 10.71 -7.56 -0.30
N GLU A 5 10.83 -6.44 0.41
CA GLU A 5 12.03 -5.98 1.15
C GLU A 5 13.03 -5.07 0.40
N GLN A 6 12.75 -4.68 -0.84
CA GLN A 6 13.52 -3.62 -1.50
C GLN A 6 12.99 -2.23 -1.09
N PRO A 7 13.83 -1.35 -0.51
CA PRO A 7 13.41 0.01 -0.15
C PRO A 7 12.78 0.77 -1.32
N GLU A 8 13.28 0.55 -2.53
CA GLU A 8 12.79 1.16 -3.77
C GLU A 8 11.36 0.71 -4.09
N ALA A 9 11.06 -0.59 -3.92
CA ALA A 9 9.73 -1.14 -4.13
C ALA A 9 8.72 -0.61 -3.09
N ALA A 10 9.18 -0.39 -1.84
CA ALA A 10 8.34 0.22 -0.80
C ALA A 10 8.02 1.68 -1.14
N VAL A 11 8.99 2.45 -1.61
CA VAL A 11 8.79 3.84 -2.07
C VAL A 11 7.83 3.85 -3.27
N GLU A 12 8.05 3.00 -4.26
CA GLU A 12 7.18 2.88 -5.42
C GLU A 12 5.74 2.58 -5.00
N TRP A 13 5.54 1.59 -4.12
CA TRP A 13 4.22 1.23 -3.60
C TRP A 13 3.54 2.40 -2.87
N LEU A 14 4.27 3.14 -2.02
CA LEU A 14 3.72 4.30 -1.29
C LEU A 14 3.20 5.41 -2.22
N HIS A 15 3.79 5.53 -3.41
CA HIS A 15 3.46 6.55 -4.40
C HIS A 15 2.55 6.06 -5.54
N ALA A 16 2.33 4.76 -5.67
CA ALA A 16 1.45 4.19 -6.69
C ALA A 16 -0.04 4.38 -6.33
N PRO A 17 -0.88 4.86 -7.26
CA PRO A 17 -2.34 4.86 -7.08
C PRO A 17 -2.88 3.44 -6.86
N ALA A 18 -3.74 3.26 -5.86
CA ALA A 18 -4.39 1.97 -5.58
C ALA A 18 -5.90 2.04 -5.79
N ALA A 19 -6.45 1.12 -6.59
CA ALA A 19 -7.89 1.02 -6.83
C ALA A 19 -8.68 0.81 -5.53
N ALA A 20 -8.19 -0.05 -4.63
CA ALA A 20 -8.71 -0.26 -3.28
C ALA A 20 -8.84 1.01 -2.43
N LEU A 21 -8.06 2.04 -2.74
CA LEU A 21 -8.06 3.33 -2.05
C LEU A 21 -8.79 4.42 -2.85
N GLY A 22 -9.63 4.02 -3.82
CA GLY A 22 -10.34 4.96 -4.70
C GLY A 22 -9.41 5.73 -5.64
N GLY A 23 -8.26 5.16 -5.99
CA GLY A 23 -7.23 5.79 -6.82
C GLY A 23 -6.26 6.70 -6.06
N ALA A 24 -6.41 6.84 -4.74
CA ALA A 24 -5.40 7.50 -3.92
C ALA A 24 -4.15 6.62 -3.73
N THR A 25 -3.02 7.23 -3.38
CA THR A 25 -1.81 6.51 -3.02
C THR A 25 -1.83 6.09 -1.54
N PRO A 26 -1.14 5.01 -1.14
CA PRO A 26 -1.02 4.63 0.27
C PRO A 26 -0.49 5.77 1.16
N LEU A 27 0.47 6.56 0.65
CA LEU A 27 0.98 7.72 1.38
C LEU A 27 -0.07 8.82 1.55
N ALA A 28 -0.88 9.08 0.52
CA ALA A 28 -1.90 10.13 0.55
C ALA A 28 -3.00 9.85 1.58
N VAL A 29 -3.35 8.57 1.80
CA VAL A 29 -4.39 8.19 2.76
C VAL A 29 -3.87 8.04 4.20
N SER A 30 -2.56 7.88 4.41
CA SER A 30 -1.97 7.60 5.73
C SER A 30 -1.75 8.83 6.62
N ARG A 31 -2.59 9.87 6.46
CA ARG A 31 -2.44 11.16 7.17
C ARG A 31 -2.94 11.13 8.62
N ASP A 32 -3.72 10.12 8.97
CA ASP A 32 -4.29 9.91 10.29
C ASP A 32 -4.30 8.42 10.65
N GLY A 33 -4.65 8.11 11.90
CA GLY A 33 -4.72 6.73 12.37
C GLY A 33 -5.62 5.83 11.52
N PRO A 34 -6.89 6.19 11.26
CA PRO A 34 -7.78 5.40 10.40
C PRO A 34 -7.25 5.21 8.97
N GLY A 35 -6.63 6.24 8.40
CA GLY A 35 -6.03 6.22 7.08
C GLY A 35 -4.82 5.30 6.99
N LEU A 36 -3.95 5.32 7.99
CA LEU A 36 -2.84 4.39 8.11
C LEU A 36 -3.35 2.94 8.20
N GLN A 37 -4.39 2.68 9.00
CA GLN A 37 -4.97 1.34 9.11
C GLN A 37 -5.52 0.83 7.78
N ARG A 38 -6.11 1.70 6.95
CA ARG A 38 -6.54 1.31 5.59
C ARG A 38 -5.36 0.95 4.69
N ALA A 39 -4.27 1.73 4.72
CA ALA A 39 -3.07 1.44 3.94
C ALA A 39 -2.40 0.12 4.37
N LEU A 40 -2.29 -0.13 5.68
CA LEU A 40 -1.73 -1.37 6.23
C LEU A 40 -2.61 -2.59 5.92
N ALA A 41 -3.94 -2.44 5.99
CA ALA A 41 -4.86 -3.51 5.59
C ALA A 41 -4.72 -3.89 4.11
N LEU A 42 -4.48 -2.90 3.24
CA LEU A 42 -4.18 -3.16 1.83
C LEU A 42 -2.85 -3.88 1.66
N LEU A 43 -1.79 -3.43 2.34
CA LEU A 43 -0.48 -4.09 2.29
C LEU A 43 -0.57 -5.55 2.73
N GLY A 44 -1.27 -5.83 3.84
CA GLY A 44 -1.49 -7.19 4.32
C GLY A 44 -2.27 -8.07 3.33
N ARG A 45 -3.20 -7.51 2.55
CA ARG A 45 -3.88 -8.26 1.47
C ARG A 45 -2.91 -8.64 0.35
N ILE A 46 -2.02 -7.73 -0.04
CA ILE A 46 -1.01 -7.98 -1.09
C ILE A 46 -0.03 -9.08 -0.65
N GLU A 47 0.40 -9.09 0.61
CA GLU A 47 1.25 -10.14 1.18
C GLU A 47 0.59 -11.53 1.14
N GLN A 48 -0.74 -11.58 1.15
CA GLN A 48 -1.53 -12.80 1.03
C GLN A 48 -1.92 -13.12 -0.44
N GLY A 49 -1.42 -12.36 -1.42
CA GLY A 49 -1.72 -12.54 -2.85
C GLY A 49 -3.13 -12.08 -3.26
N VAL A 50 -3.79 -11.25 -2.45
CA VAL A 50 -5.12 -10.71 -2.73
C VAL A 50 -5.00 -9.30 -3.30
N PHE A 51 -5.26 -9.15 -4.60
CA PHE A 51 -5.22 -7.88 -5.31
C PHE A 51 -6.63 -7.29 -5.48
N GLY A 52 -6.76 -5.95 -5.50
CA GLY A 52 -8.02 -5.24 -5.72
C GLY A 52 -8.20 -4.05 -4.80
#